data_AF-A0A6J7SU02-F1
#
_entry.id   AF-A0A6J7SU02-F1
#
_cell.length_a   1.000
_cell.length_b   1.000
_cell.length_c   1.000
_cell.angle_alpha   90.00
_cell.angle_beta   90.00
_cell.angle_gamma   90.00
#
_symmetry.space_group_name_H-M   'P 1'
#
loop_
_entity.id
_entity.type
_entity.pdbx_description
1 polymer ?
#
loop_
_entity_poly.entity_id
_entity_poly.type
_entity_poly.pdbx_seq_one_letter_code
_entity_poly.pdbx_strand_id
1 'polypeptide(L)'
;MSFPEYIRDRSITEAKRLDSGKLLKSHVLTIVAAKFFKDYETADASRKISQAFVGNPQFNGAVEIDSVLDALINSCTEKDEIVKIYIDLKDEVLSSSSGEAQPVGEVEEPVSFEEAFAELDTLVGLASVKERLKKVFAMHQTNQKRIEKGLEPVEVTHHLVFTGSPGTGKTTVARIVAKLYKSIGVLPKGHLVETGRQDLVGPYIGQTAIQVKKKVDEAMGGVLFIDEAYTLTHYKASASNDFGSEAIATLLKEMEDHRGEFAVIAAGYTKEMGEFVLANPGLKSRFSTVIEFPDYSAAELLTVFKALCAKNNIRLPKEVEKIVLDHLGSTKTDGDAGNARYVRSLFENMFGNLALRATSGGGKIGTSAIESFKLEDFPDEKTIKNEISQPFGFVPIP
;
A
#
# COMPACT_ATOMS: atom_id res chain seq x y z
N MET A 1 -19.84 -23.84 31.39
CA MET A 1 -19.36 -24.03 30.01
C MET A 1 -17.93 -24.52 30.09
N SER A 2 -17.61 -25.65 29.49
CA SER A 2 -16.23 -26.14 29.44
C SER A 2 -15.37 -25.18 28.59
N PHE A 3 -14.06 -25.11 28.87
CA PHE A 3 -13.15 -24.24 28.11
C PHE A 3 -13.22 -24.44 26.58
N PRO A 4 -13.36 -25.68 26.07
CA PRO A 4 -13.59 -25.92 24.64
C PRO A 4 -14.92 -25.36 24.12
N GLU A 5 -16.00 -25.45 24.90
CA GLU A 5 -17.32 -24.92 24.51
C GLU A 5 -17.32 -23.38 24.48
N TYR A 6 -16.61 -22.73 25.41
CA TYR A 6 -16.51 -21.27 25.46
C TYR A 6 -15.73 -20.70 24.26
N ILE A 7 -14.60 -21.31 23.90
CA ILE A 7 -13.80 -20.90 22.74
C ILE A 7 -14.58 -21.19 21.44
N ARG A 8 -15.28 -22.32 21.36
CA ARG A 8 -16.15 -22.67 20.22
C ARG A 8 -17.24 -21.61 20.02
N ASP A 9 -18.03 -21.30 21.04
CA ASP A 9 -19.14 -20.35 20.90
C ASP A 9 -18.68 -18.92 20.59
N ARG A 10 -17.56 -18.49 21.18
CA ARG A 10 -16.97 -17.19 20.89
C ARG A 10 -16.46 -17.11 19.45
N SER A 11 -15.78 -18.16 18.98
CA SER A 11 -15.26 -18.25 17.60
C SER A 11 -16.39 -18.28 16.57
N ILE A 12 -17.50 -18.97 16.84
CA ILE A 12 -18.70 -18.96 15.99
C ILE A 12 -19.34 -17.57 15.96
N THR A 13 -19.37 -16.87 17.09
CA THR A 13 -19.93 -15.52 17.20
C THR A 13 -19.09 -14.48 16.46
N GLU A 14 -17.76 -14.59 16.52
CA GLU A 14 -16.83 -13.71 15.80
C GLU A 14 -16.75 -14.03 14.31
N ALA A 15 -16.84 -15.30 13.91
CA ALA A 15 -16.92 -15.72 12.50
C ALA A 15 -18.19 -15.21 11.80
N LYS A 16 -19.29 -15.02 12.54
CA LYS A 16 -20.53 -14.39 12.02
C LYS A 16 -20.41 -12.88 11.81
N ARG A 17 -19.36 -12.23 12.32
CA ARG A 17 -19.20 -10.76 12.28
C ARG A 17 -18.20 -10.25 11.24
N LEU A 18 -17.33 -11.09 10.65
CA LEU A 18 -16.22 -10.65 9.80
C LEU A 18 -15.98 -11.63 8.63
N ASP A 19 -15.49 -11.10 7.50
CA ASP A 19 -15.25 -11.82 6.25
C ASP A 19 -14.27 -13.01 6.41
N SER A 20 -14.60 -14.16 5.81
CA SER A 20 -14.66 -15.45 6.53
C SER A 20 -13.62 -16.50 6.14
N GLY A 21 -12.61 -16.17 5.32
CA GLY A 21 -11.67 -17.18 4.79
C GLY A 21 -10.43 -17.46 5.64
N LYS A 22 -9.69 -16.40 6.02
CA LYS A 22 -8.37 -16.52 6.68
C LYS A 22 -8.44 -16.62 8.21
N LEU A 23 -9.43 -15.98 8.85
CA LEU A 23 -9.62 -16.04 10.30
C LEU A 23 -10.23 -17.35 10.80
N LEU A 24 -11.04 -18.01 9.96
CA LEU A 24 -11.65 -19.30 10.29
C LEU A 24 -10.57 -20.38 10.48
N LYS A 25 -9.53 -20.38 9.64
CA LYS A 25 -8.41 -21.31 9.74
C LYS A 25 -7.60 -21.15 11.03
N SER A 26 -7.29 -19.92 11.45
CA SER A 26 -6.49 -19.68 12.67
C SER A 26 -7.24 -20.04 13.96
N HIS A 27 -8.55 -19.77 14.01
CA HIS A 27 -9.38 -20.10 15.18
C HIS A 27 -9.70 -21.59 15.27
N VAL A 28 -9.96 -22.26 14.14
CA VAL A 28 -10.10 -23.72 14.09
C VAL A 28 -8.79 -24.40 14.54
N LEU A 29 -7.62 -23.86 14.17
CA LEU A 29 -6.33 -24.34 14.67
C LEU A 29 -6.20 -24.22 16.18
N THR A 30 -6.68 -23.12 16.75
CA THR A 30 -6.63 -22.87 18.19
C THR A 30 -7.56 -23.83 18.95
N ILE A 31 -8.74 -24.14 18.39
CA ILE A 31 -9.69 -25.11 18.94
C ILE A 31 -9.14 -26.54 18.86
N VAL A 32 -8.53 -26.91 17.73
CA VAL A 32 -7.91 -28.23 17.54
C VAL A 32 -6.73 -28.40 18.52
N ALA A 33 -5.85 -27.40 18.64
CA ALA A 33 -4.77 -27.42 19.61
C ALA A 33 -5.30 -27.55 21.06
N ALA A 34 -6.29 -26.73 21.44
CA ALA A 34 -6.86 -26.77 22.79
C ALA A 34 -7.54 -28.11 23.14
N LYS A 35 -8.10 -28.82 22.16
CA LYS A 35 -8.78 -30.11 22.37
C LYS A 35 -7.81 -31.30 22.47
N PHE A 36 -6.66 -31.23 21.80
CA PHE A 36 -5.66 -32.29 21.80
C PHE A 36 -4.65 -32.21 22.96
N PHE A 37 -4.38 -31.02 23.51
CA PHE A 37 -3.55 -30.85 24.71
C PHE A 37 -4.35 -30.98 26.02
N LYS A 38 -5.20 -32.02 26.08
CA LYS A 38 -6.32 -32.15 27.03
C LYS A 38 -5.94 -32.26 28.51
N ASP A 39 -4.66 -32.46 28.86
CA ASP A 39 -4.19 -32.72 30.22
C ASP A 39 -3.19 -31.70 30.79
N TYR A 40 -3.08 -30.50 30.23
CA TYR A 40 -2.14 -29.49 30.72
C TYR A 40 -2.82 -28.23 31.28
N GLU A 41 -2.43 -27.83 32.49
CA GLU A 41 -2.81 -26.55 33.08
C GLU A 41 -2.36 -25.39 32.17
N THR A 42 -3.26 -24.43 31.95
CA THR A 42 -3.22 -23.36 30.95
C THR A 42 -1.91 -22.55 30.88
N ALA A 43 -1.22 -22.39 32.00
CA ALA A 43 0.04 -21.64 32.04
C ALA A 43 1.22 -22.43 31.44
N ASP A 44 1.20 -23.76 31.52
CA ASP A 44 2.33 -24.61 31.15
C ASP A 44 2.27 -25.02 29.67
N ALA A 45 1.07 -25.16 29.09
CA ALA A 45 0.89 -25.34 27.65
C ALA A 45 1.31 -24.09 26.87
N SER A 46 0.90 -22.90 27.33
CA SER A 46 1.31 -21.63 26.71
C SER A 46 2.82 -21.40 26.87
N ARG A 47 3.40 -21.73 28.03
CA ARG A 47 4.85 -21.68 28.27
C ARG A 47 5.65 -22.66 27.42
N LYS A 48 5.17 -23.89 27.20
CA LYS A 48 5.85 -24.88 26.35
C LYS A 48 5.72 -24.55 24.86
N ILE A 49 4.58 -24.00 24.42
CA ILE A 49 4.46 -23.42 23.09
C ILE A 49 5.48 -22.29 22.96
N SER A 50 5.55 -21.34 23.90
CA SER A 50 6.59 -20.30 23.87
C SER A 50 8.02 -20.83 23.96
N GLN A 51 8.31 -21.89 24.74
CA GLN A 51 9.66 -22.48 24.85
C GLN A 51 10.08 -23.26 23.59
N ALA A 52 9.16 -23.95 22.92
CA ALA A 52 9.40 -24.60 21.64
C ALA A 52 9.73 -23.57 20.53
N PHE A 53 9.19 -22.36 20.65
CA PHE A 53 9.50 -21.22 19.78
C PHE A 53 10.81 -20.50 20.16
N VAL A 54 11.11 -20.30 21.44
CA VAL A 54 12.26 -19.49 21.90
C VAL A 54 13.58 -20.27 21.95
N GLY A 55 13.55 -21.61 22.01
CA GLY A 55 14.74 -22.46 22.14
C GLY A 55 15.28 -23.07 20.85
N ASN A 56 14.60 -22.91 19.71
CA ASN A 56 14.94 -23.60 18.47
C ASN A 56 15.53 -22.61 17.45
N PRO A 57 16.82 -22.69 17.11
CA PRO A 57 17.52 -21.70 16.27
C PRO A 57 16.99 -21.59 14.83
N GLN A 58 16.08 -22.46 14.40
CA GLN A 58 15.39 -22.38 13.11
C GLN A 58 14.17 -21.42 13.10
N PHE A 59 13.69 -20.96 14.26
CA PHE A 59 12.47 -20.14 14.38
C PHE A 59 12.78 -18.74 14.95
N ASN A 60 13.57 -17.96 14.22
CA ASN A 60 13.74 -16.52 14.46
C ASN A 60 13.09 -15.73 13.32
N GLY A 61 11.82 -15.33 13.49
CA GLY A 61 11.12 -14.42 12.58
C GLY A 61 9.80 -14.96 12.05
N ALA A 62 8.83 -14.05 11.90
CA ALA A 62 7.45 -14.22 11.44
C ALA A 62 7.15 -15.53 10.71
N VAL A 63 6.41 -16.44 11.37
CA VAL A 63 6.00 -17.72 10.79
C VAL A 63 4.66 -17.56 10.07
N GLU A 64 4.59 -17.92 8.79
CA GLU A 64 3.33 -18.09 8.05
C GLU A 64 2.51 -19.23 8.67
N ILE A 65 1.21 -19.01 8.88
CA ILE A 65 0.27 -19.94 9.54
C ILE A 65 0.31 -21.36 8.92
N ASP A 66 0.61 -21.45 7.62
CA ASP A 66 0.69 -22.72 6.89
C ASP A 66 1.87 -23.61 7.36
N SER A 67 2.99 -23.03 7.79
CA SER A 67 4.13 -23.78 8.35
C SER A 67 3.83 -24.36 9.74
N VAL A 68 2.96 -23.69 10.50
CA VAL A 68 2.47 -24.17 11.81
C VAL A 68 1.48 -25.32 11.62
N LEU A 69 0.65 -25.25 10.58
CA LEU A 69 -0.26 -26.31 10.16
C LEU A 69 0.50 -27.59 9.82
N ASP A 70 1.55 -27.48 9.00
CA ASP A 70 2.34 -28.63 8.57
C ASP A 70 3.07 -29.28 9.74
N ALA A 71 3.57 -28.50 10.70
CA ALA A 71 4.19 -29.03 11.90
C ALA A 71 3.19 -29.78 12.81
N LEU A 72 2.00 -29.23 13.02
CA LEU A 72 0.94 -29.85 13.84
C LEU A 72 0.38 -31.13 13.21
N ILE A 73 0.15 -31.11 11.90
CA ILE A 73 -0.32 -32.29 11.14
C ILE A 73 0.74 -33.39 11.15
N ASN A 74 2.02 -33.03 11.05
CA ASN A 74 3.11 -34.00 11.07
C ASN A 74 3.42 -34.55 12.48
N SER A 75 3.06 -33.84 13.55
CA SER A 75 3.25 -34.31 14.94
C SER A 75 2.09 -35.13 15.51
N CYS A 76 0.93 -35.18 14.84
CA CYS A 76 -0.25 -35.91 15.31
C CYS A 76 -0.36 -37.30 14.67
N THR A 77 -0.55 -38.33 15.51
CA THR A 77 -0.66 -39.74 15.09
C THR A 77 -2.03 -40.09 14.49
N GLU A 78 -3.08 -39.30 14.76
CA GLU A 78 -4.45 -39.53 14.29
C GLU A 78 -4.92 -38.43 13.33
N LYS A 79 -4.37 -38.47 12.11
CA LYS A 79 -4.61 -37.45 11.06
C LYS A 79 -6.07 -37.38 10.60
N ASP A 80 -6.78 -38.51 10.63
CA ASP A 80 -8.16 -38.62 10.13
C ASP A 80 -9.18 -37.90 11.02
N GLU A 81 -8.94 -37.83 12.33
CA GLU A 81 -9.84 -37.15 13.27
C GLU A 81 -9.80 -35.62 13.11
N ILE A 82 -8.62 -35.07 12.80
CA ILE A 82 -8.42 -33.63 12.56
C ILE A 82 -9.15 -33.20 11.29
N VAL A 83 -9.02 -33.98 10.21
CA VAL A 83 -9.70 -33.70 8.93
C VAL A 83 -11.22 -33.76 9.11
N LYS A 84 -11.72 -34.73 9.90
CA LYS A 84 -13.15 -34.86 10.19
C LYS A 84 -13.69 -33.68 11.00
N ILE A 85 -12.97 -33.25 12.04
CA ILE A 85 -13.34 -32.08 12.84
C ILE A 85 -13.36 -30.80 11.98
N TYR A 86 -12.39 -30.65 11.06
CA TYR A 86 -12.37 -29.52 10.13
C TYR A 86 -13.59 -29.49 9.21
N ILE A 87 -13.98 -30.65 8.67
CA ILE A 87 -15.16 -30.77 7.80
C ILE A 87 -16.45 -30.49 8.59
N ASP A 88 -16.61 -31.12 9.76
CA ASP A 88 -17.81 -30.95 10.59
C ASP A 88 -18.00 -29.49 11.03
N LEU A 89 -16.93 -28.80 11.44
CA LEU A 89 -16.99 -27.37 11.80
C LEU A 89 -17.28 -26.47 10.60
N LYS A 90 -16.71 -26.80 9.43
CA LYS A 90 -16.97 -26.06 8.19
C LYS A 90 -18.44 -26.19 7.80
N ASP A 91 -19.00 -27.39 7.90
CA ASP A 91 -20.39 -27.67 7.54
C ASP A 91 -21.39 -27.11 8.56
N GLU A 92 -21.06 -27.08 9.86
CA GLU A 92 -21.88 -26.45 10.92
C GLU A 92 -21.93 -24.91 10.76
N VAL A 93 -20.84 -24.28 10.33
CA VAL A 93 -20.78 -22.84 10.00
C VAL A 93 -21.54 -22.52 8.71
N LEU A 94 -21.46 -23.39 7.70
CA LEU A 94 -22.18 -23.23 6.43
C LEU A 94 -23.70 -23.51 6.57
N SER A 95 -24.10 -24.40 7.46
CA SER A 95 -25.52 -24.73 7.72
C SER A 95 -26.20 -23.76 8.70
N SER A 96 -25.46 -23.04 9.54
CA SER A 96 -26.00 -21.99 10.39
C SER A 96 -26.04 -20.60 9.73
N SER A 97 -25.57 -20.50 8.48
CA SER A 97 -25.62 -19.32 7.61
C SER A 97 -26.68 -19.43 6.48
N SER A 98 -27.45 -20.52 6.43
CA SER A 98 -28.53 -20.74 5.45
C SER A 98 -29.90 -20.15 5.89
N GLY A 99 -29.87 -18.96 6.48
CA GLY A 99 -31.00 -18.03 6.45
C GLY A 99 -30.69 -16.96 5.41
N GLU A 100 -31.36 -17.03 4.25
CA GLU A 100 -31.26 -16.10 3.10
C GLU A 100 -30.03 -15.18 3.11
N ALA A 101 -28.93 -15.70 2.59
CA ALA A 101 -27.74 -14.91 2.31
C ALA A 101 -28.07 -13.86 1.23
N GLN A 102 -28.50 -12.68 1.67
CA GLN A 102 -28.24 -11.47 0.90
C GLN A 102 -26.71 -11.30 0.81
N PRO A 103 -26.15 -11.01 -0.38
CA PRO A 103 -24.72 -10.85 -0.52
C PRO A 103 -24.29 -9.59 0.23
N VAL A 104 -23.64 -9.76 1.38
CA VAL A 104 -22.83 -8.71 2.01
C VAL A 104 -21.41 -8.84 1.47
N GLY A 105 -21.27 -8.61 0.17
CA GLY A 105 -20.17 -7.74 -0.22
C GLY A 105 -20.66 -6.35 0.13
N GLU A 106 -19.82 -5.49 0.71
CA GLU A 106 -20.02 -4.08 0.44
C GLU A 106 -20.07 -3.97 -1.10
N VAL A 107 -21.26 -3.80 -1.64
CA VAL A 107 -21.41 -3.19 -2.96
C VAL A 107 -20.93 -1.77 -2.68
N GLU A 108 -19.60 -1.56 -2.70
CA GLU A 108 -19.08 -0.25 -2.99
C GLU A 108 -19.80 0.14 -4.28
N GLU A 109 -20.73 1.10 -4.16
CA GLU A 109 -21.43 1.61 -5.32
C GLU A 109 -20.38 1.90 -6.39
N PRO A 110 -20.61 1.47 -7.65
CA PRO A 110 -19.62 1.63 -8.68
C PRO A 110 -19.30 3.12 -8.81
N VAL A 111 -18.12 3.53 -8.32
CA VAL A 111 -17.64 4.91 -8.38
C VAL A 111 -17.70 5.33 -9.84
N SER A 112 -18.49 6.36 -10.12
CA SER A 112 -18.62 6.89 -11.47
C SER A 112 -17.31 7.53 -11.94
N PHE A 113 -17.16 7.68 -13.25
CA PHE A 113 -16.00 8.36 -13.81
C PHE A 113 -15.91 9.80 -13.29
N GLU A 114 -17.06 10.48 -13.19
CA GLU A 114 -17.16 11.84 -12.69
C GLU A 114 -16.73 11.95 -11.23
N GLU A 115 -17.11 11.01 -10.37
CA GLU A 115 -16.68 10.99 -8.95
C GLU A 115 -15.20 10.69 -8.80
N ALA A 116 -14.67 9.70 -9.53
CA ALA A 116 -13.24 9.38 -9.49
C ALA A 116 -12.39 10.53 -10.06
N PHE A 117 -12.88 11.24 -11.08
CA PHE A 117 -12.19 12.41 -11.61
C PHE A 117 -12.34 13.62 -10.69
N ALA A 118 -13.48 13.79 -10.02
CA ALA A 118 -13.65 14.81 -8.99
C ALA A 118 -12.69 14.59 -7.82
N GLU A 119 -12.47 13.33 -7.40
CA GLU A 119 -11.43 12.98 -6.42
C GLU A 119 -10.05 13.44 -6.89
N LEU A 120 -9.70 13.22 -8.16
CA LEU A 120 -8.46 13.74 -8.75
C LEU A 120 -8.39 15.28 -8.71
N ASP A 121 -9.50 15.96 -9.02
CA ASP A 121 -9.59 17.42 -9.00
C ASP A 121 -9.40 18.01 -7.60
N THR A 122 -9.76 17.28 -6.54
CA THR A 122 -9.50 17.70 -5.15
C THR A 122 -8.03 17.76 -4.79
N LEU A 123 -7.16 17.04 -5.50
CA LEU A 123 -5.72 17.09 -5.26
C LEU A 123 -5.18 18.47 -5.63
N VAL A 124 -4.42 19.06 -4.71
CA VAL A 124 -3.78 20.37 -4.91
C VAL A 124 -2.87 20.30 -6.13
N GLY A 125 -2.87 21.36 -6.95
CA GLY A 125 -1.99 21.47 -8.12
C GLY A 125 -2.25 20.42 -9.20
N LEU A 126 -1.16 19.90 -9.77
CA LEU A 126 -1.15 18.79 -10.74
C LEU A 126 -1.97 19.06 -12.03
N ALA A 127 -2.10 20.32 -12.45
CA ALA A 127 -2.90 20.68 -13.62
C ALA A 127 -2.47 19.93 -14.90
N SER A 128 -1.17 19.82 -15.16
CA SER A 128 -0.61 19.07 -16.29
C SER A 128 -0.93 17.57 -16.22
N VAL A 129 -0.85 16.97 -15.02
CA VAL A 129 -1.20 15.57 -14.77
C VAL A 129 -2.68 15.32 -15.02
N LYS A 130 -3.55 16.19 -14.49
CA LYS A 130 -5.01 16.13 -14.67
C LYS A 130 -5.39 16.19 -16.15
N GLU A 131 -4.83 17.14 -16.89
CA GLU A 131 -5.06 17.27 -18.33
C GLU A 131 -4.59 16.03 -19.09
N ARG A 132 -3.39 15.52 -18.76
CA ARG A 132 -2.83 14.35 -19.42
C ARG A 132 -3.66 13.09 -19.16
N LEU A 133 -4.07 12.85 -17.92
CA LEU A 133 -4.95 11.73 -17.58
C LEU A 133 -6.31 11.86 -18.26
N LYS A 134 -6.91 13.06 -18.29
CA LYS A 134 -8.16 13.30 -19.02
C LYS A 134 -8.07 12.88 -20.48
N LYS A 135 -6.94 13.18 -21.14
CA LYS A 135 -6.68 12.75 -22.52
C LYS A 135 -6.59 11.23 -22.65
N VAL A 136 -5.85 10.56 -21.76
CA VAL A 136 -5.73 9.09 -21.74
C VAL A 136 -7.11 8.43 -21.60
N PHE A 137 -7.89 8.83 -20.60
CA PHE A 137 -9.21 8.24 -20.38
C PHE A 137 -10.22 8.58 -21.48
N ALA A 138 -10.12 9.75 -22.11
CA ALA A 138 -10.93 10.07 -23.28
C ALA A 138 -10.64 9.14 -24.47
N MET A 139 -9.37 8.73 -24.66
CA MET A 139 -9.00 7.75 -25.70
C MET A 139 -9.64 6.38 -25.41
N HIS A 140 -9.60 5.89 -24.18
CA HIS A 140 -10.24 4.62 -23.80
C HIS A 140 -11.77 4.65 -23.98
N GLN A 141 -12.45 5.69 -23.50
CA GLN A 141 -13.89 5.85 -23.70
C GLN A 141 -14.26 5.93 -25.19
N THR A 142 -13.42 6.58 -25.99
CA THR A 142 -13.61 6.63 -27.45
C THR A 142 -13.49 5.25 -28.08
N ASN A 143 -12.51 4.45 -27.67
CA ASN A 143 -12.37 3.07 -28.14
C ASN A 143 -13.55 2.17 -27.76
N GLN A 144 -14.09 2.32 -26.55
CA GLN A 144 -15.29 1.59 -26.16
C GLN A 144 -16.48 1.92 -27.05
N LYS A 145 -16.72 3.21 -27.32
CA LYS A 145 -17.75 3.65 -28.28
C LYS A 145 -17.52 3.16 -29.70
N ARG A 146 -16.26 2.93 -30.10
CA ARG A 146 -15.93 2.32 -31.41
C ARG A 146 -16.38 0.86 -31.42
N ILE A 147 -16.00 0.09 -30.40
CA ILE A 147 -16.37 -1.33 -30.25
C ILE A 147 -17.90 -1.49 -30.22
N GLU A 148 -18.60 -0.67 -29.44
CA GLU A 148 -20.08 -0.66 -29.38
C GLU A 148 -20.74 -0.43 -30.74
N LYS A 149 -20.07 0.32 -31.63
CA LYS A 149 -20.53 0.62 -32.99
C LYS A 149 -20.02 -0.39 -34.03
N GLY A 150 -19.36 -1.47 -33.60
CA GLY A 150 -18.75 -2.46 -34.50
C GLY A 150 -17.56 -1.92 -35.30
N LEU A 151 -16.93 -0.84 -34.84
CA LEU A 151 -15.70 -0.31 -35.43
C LEU A 151 -14.48 -0.91 -34.72
N GLU A 152 -13.43 -1.18 -35.47
CA GLU A 152 -12.14 -1.62 -34.91
C GLU A 152 -11.60 -0.59 -33.90
N PRO A 153 -11.22 -0.98 -32.67
CA PRO A 153 -10.57 -0.07 -31.74
C PRO A 153 -9.20 0.36 -32.25
N VAL A 154 -8.75 1.54 -31.85
CA VAL A 154 -7.35 1.95 -32.06
C VAL A 154 -6.51 1.36 -30.94
N GLU A 155 -5.34 0.81 -31.24
CA GLU A 155 -4.46 0.27 -30.19
C GLU A 155 -4.01 1.41 -29.25
N VAL A 156 -4.36 1.29 -27.96
CA VAL A 156 -3.97 2.22 -26.90
C VAL A 156 -3.46 1.39 -25.74
N THR A 157 -2.25 1.70 -25.25
CA THR A 157 -1.68 1.01 -24.09
C THR A 157 -2.43 1.36 -22.81
N HIS A 158 -2.60 0.38 -21.92
CA HIS A 158 -3.15 0.59 -20.57
C HIS A 158 -2.04 0.95 -19.56
N HIS A 159 -0.78 0.76 -19.94
CA HIS A 159 0.36 0.95 -19.04
C HIS A 159 0.85 2.40 -19.06
N LEU A 160 1.22 2.92 -17.90
CA LEU A 160 1.62 4.31 -17.71
C LEU A 160 3.01 4.38 -17.06
N VAL A 161 3.71 5.49 -17.31
CA VAL A 161 4.94 5.85 -16.60
C VAL A 161 4.70 7.12 -15.81
N PHE A 162 4.92 7.08 -14.50
CA PHE A 162 4.81 8.25 -13.64
C PHE A 162 6.21 8.75 -13.28
N THR A 163 6.56 9.94 -13.75
CA THR A 163 7.87 10.55 -13.47
C THR A 163 7.73 11.75 -12.55
N GLY A 164 8.67 11.93 -11.62
CA GLY A 164 8.76 13.15 -10.82
C GLY A 164 9.38 12.90 -9.45
N SER A 165 9.66 13.98 -8.73
CA SER A 165 10.30 13.96 -7.42
C SER A 165 9.48 13.21 -6.34
N PRO A 166 10.08 12.80 -5.21
CA PRO A 166 9.32 12.25 -4.08
C PRO A 166 8.24 13.21 -3.60
N GLY A 167 7.11 12.66 -3.13
CA GLY A 167 6.04 13.46 -2.51
C GLY A 167 5.21 14.32 -3.48
N THR A 168 5.31 14.11 -4.79
CA THR A 168 4.48 14.78 -5.81
C THR A 168 3.08 14.16 -5.99
N GLY A 169 2.78 13.05 -5.31
CA GLY A 169 1.45 12.42 -5.32
C GLY A 169 1.26 11.25 -6.30
N LYS A 170 2.34 10.71 -6.88
CA LYS A 170 2.32 9.57 -7.82
C LYS A 170 1.44 8.40 -7.34
N THR A 171 1.68 7.88 -6.14
CA THR A 171 0.93 6.74 -5.58
C THR A 171 -0.54 7.06 -5.33
N THR A 172 -0.83 8.28 -4.83
CA THR A 172 -2.21 8.75 -4.63
C THR A 172 -2.96 8.79 -5.96
N VAL A 173 -2.34 9.36 -6.99
CA VAL A 173 -2.93 9.43 -8.34
C VAL A 173 -3.05 8.05 -8.97
N ALA A 174 -2.11 7.13 -8.73
CA ALA A 174 -2.19 5.75 -9.23
C ALA A 174 -3.44 5.01 -8.69
N ARG A 175 -3.78 5.24 -7.42
CA ARG A 175 -4.99 4.68 -6.80
C ARG A 175 -6.26 5.23 -7.44
N ILE A 176 -6.28 6.53 -7.77
CA ILE A 176 -7.39 7.15 -8.49
C ILE A 176 -7.47 6.63 -9.93
N VAL A 177 -6.33 6.44 -10.61
CA VAL A 177 -6.28 5.83 -11.95
C VAL A 177 -6.87 4.41 -11.95
N ALA A 178 -6.62 3.61 -10.92
CA ALA A 178 -7.26 2.29 -10.78
C ALA A 178 -8.80 2.40 -10.70
N LYS A 179 -9.32 3.34 -9.89
CA LYS A 179 -10.76 3.63 -9.83
C LYS A 179 -11.30 4.10 -11.19
N LEU A 180 -10.57 4.99 -11.86
CA LEU A 180 -10.96 5.51 -13.18
C LEU A 180 -11.04 4.38 -14.22
N TYR A 181 -10.06 3.48 -14.28
CA TYR A 181 -10.12 2.33 -15.20
C TYR A 181 -11.33 1.42 -14.92
N LYS A 182 -11.67 1.17 -13.65
CA LYS A 182 -12.89 0.45 -13.26
C LYS A 182 -14.14 1.20 -13.71
N SER A 183 -14.21 2.50 -13.44
CA SER A 183 -15.40 3.32 -13.68
C SER A 183 -15.83 3.36 -15.15
N ILE A 184 -14.86 3.29 -16.07
CA ILE A 184 -15.15 3.22 -17.51
C ILE A 184 -15.18 1.78 -18.02
N GLY A 185 -14.95 0.76 -17.20
CA GLY A 185 -14.96 -0.64 -17.64
C GLY A 185 -13.76 -1.06 -18.48
N VAL A 186 -12.63 -0.36 -18.38
CA VAL A 186 -11.35 -0.82 -18.98
C VAL A 186 -10.79 -1.99 -18.17
N LEU A 187 -11.00 -1.98 -16.86
CA LEU A 187 -10.61 -3.06 -15.95
C LEU A 187 -11.83 -3.47 -15.09
N PRO A 188 -12.00 -4.77 -14.77
CA PRO A 188 -13.14 -5.24 -14.00
C PRO A 188 -13.07 -4.85 -12.51
N LYS A 189 -11.88 -4.53 -11.98
CA LYS A 189 -11.65 -4.11 -10.60
C LYS A 189 -10.90 -2.77 -10.59
N GLY A 190 -10.98 -2.08 -9.45
CA GLY A 190 -10.38 -0.75 -9.24
C GLY A 190 -9.33 -0.73 -8.14
N HIS A 191 -8.75 -1.90 -7.81
CA HIS A 191 -7.73 -2.03 -6.78
C HIS A 191 -6.34 -1.71 -7.32
N LEU A 192 -5.47 -1.28 -6.42
CA LEU A 192 -4.07 -1.00 -6.67
C LEU A 192 -3.21 -1.98 -5.88
N VAL A 193 -2.28 -2.66 -6.54
CA VAL A 193 -1.25 -3.48 -5.90
C VAL A 193 0.07 -2.71 -5.99
N GLU A 194 0.56 -2.25 -4.84
CA GLU A 194 1.84 -1.55 -4.74
C GLU A 194 2.98 -2.56 -4.54
N THR A 195 4.08 -2.36 -5.25
CA THR A 195 5.26 -3.24 -5.23
C THR A 195 6.53 -2.43 -5.49
N GLY A 196 7.68 -2.94 -5.05
CA GLY A 196 9.00 -2.42 -5.43
C GLY A 196 9.95 -3.54 -5.85
N ARG A 197 11.23 -3.20 -6.06
CA ARG A 197 12.28 -4.19 -6.41
C ARG A 197 12.34 -5.36 -5.43
N GLN A 198 12.26 -5.08 -4.13
CA GLN A 198 12.36 -6.09 -3.07
C GLN A 198 11.25 -7.14 -3.11
N ASP A 199 10.11 -6.81 -3.72
CA ASP A 199 8.94 -7.67 -3.84
C ASP A 199 8.90 -8.43 -5.17
N LEU A 200 9.67 -7.96 -6.16
CA LEU A 200 9.72 -8.52 -7.52
C LEU A 200 10.97 -9.37 -7.75
N VAL A 201 12.05 -9.09 -7.03
CA VAL A 201 13.36 -9.73 -7.22
C VAL A 201 13.63 -10.70 -6.08
N GLY A 202 13.70 -11.98 -6.43
CA GLY A 202 13.94 -13.04 -5.47
C GLY A 202 15.38 -13.05 -4.93
N PRO A 203 15.58 -13.50 -3.67
CA PRO A 203 16.92 -13.64 -3.10
C PRO A 203 17.75 -14.75 -3.76
N TYR A 204 17.10 -15.69 -4.47
CA TYR A 204 17.73 -16.84 -5.12
C TYR A 204 17.34 -16.97 -6.60
N ILE A 205 18.23 -17.59 -7.38
CA ILE A 205 18.03 -17.88 -8.81
C ILE A 205 16.70 -18.60 -9.03
N GLY A 206 15.92 -18.15 -10.01
CA GLY A 206 14.65 -18.76 -10.41
C GLY A 206 13.44 -18.37 -9.54
N GLN A 207 13.63 -17.61 -8.46
CA GLN A 207 12.50 -17.11 -7.65
C GLN A 207 11.92 -15.81 -8.18
N THR A 208 12.71 -15.01 -8.90
CA THR A 208 12.28 -13.72 -9.46
C THR A 208 11.06 -13.86 -10.35
N ALA A 209 11.08 -14.80 -11.32
CA ALA A 209 9.93 -15.02 -12.19
C ALA A 209 8.65 -15.39 -11.41
N ILE A 210 8.79 -16.16 -10.32
CA ILE A 210 7.66 -16.55 -9.45
C ILE A 210 7.11 -15.33 -8.70
N GLN A 211 7.98 -14.47 -8.18
CA GLN A 211 7.58 -13.26 -7.46
C GLN A 211 6.87 -12.25 -8.35
N VAL A 212 7.41 -12.01 -9.56
CA VAL A 212 6.76 -11.14 -10.55
C VAL A 212 5.37 -11.67 -10.89
N LYS A 213 5.25 -12.96 -11.21
CA LYS A 213 3.95 -13.57 -11.53
C LYS A 213 2.96 -13.44 -10.39
N LYS A 214 3.38 -13.73 -9.15
CA LYS A 214 2.53 -13.55 -7.97
C LYS A 214 2.00 -12.12 -7.85
N LYS A 215 2.84 -11.11 -8.11
CA LYS A 215 2.42 -9.70 -8.09
C LYS A 215 1.50 -9.32 -9.25
N VAL A 216 1.71 -9.89 -10.43
CA VAL A 216 0.78 -9.74 -11.56
C VAL A 216 -0.58 -10.38 -11.24
N ASP A 217 -0.58 -11.59 -10.68
CA ASP A 217 -1.81 -12.31 -10.29
C ASP A 217 -2.60 -11.52 -9.24
N GLU A 218 -1.93 -10.94 -8.24
CA GLU A 218 -2.54 -10.04 -7.26
C GLU A 218 -3.18 -8.81 -7.94
N ALA A 219 -2.54 -8.27 -8.99
CA ALA A 219 -3.00 -7.10 -9.73
C ALA A 219 -4.05 -7.42 -10.79
N MET A 220 -4.38 -8.69 -11.03
CA MET A 220 -5.26 -9.09 -12.12
C MET A 220 -6.66 -8.47 -11.99
N GLY A 221 -7.11 -7.85 -13.09
CA GLY A 221 -8.33 -7.05 -13.14
C GLY A 221 -8.18 -5.64 -12.57
N GLY A 222 -7.00 -5.24 -12.10
CA GLY A 222 -6.70 -3.94 -11.50
C GLY A 222 -5.35 -3.38 -11.97
N VAL A 223 -4.66 -2.64 -11.09
CA VAL A 223 -3.41 -1.93 -11.44
C VAL A 223 -2.25 -2.41 -10.59
N LEU A 224 -1.14 -2.79 -11.23
CA LEU A 224 0.16 -3.02 -10.59
C LEU A 224 0.97 -1.71 -10.60
N PHE A 225 1.29 -1.18 -9.42
CA PHE A 225 2.11 0.02 -9.26
C PHE A 225 3.52 -0.37 -8.78
N ILE A 226 4.53 -0.11 -9.62
CA ILE A 226 5.92 -0.42 -9.34
C ILE A 226 6.64 0.88 -8.96
N ASP A 227 6.90 1.09 -7.67
CA ASP A 227 7.66 2.25 -7.21
C ASP A 227 9.16 2.07 -7.46
N GLU A 228 9.83 3.17 -7.78
CA GLU A 228 11.25 3.21 -8.18
C GLU A 228 11.64 2.12 -9.19
N ALA A 229 10.85 1.95 -10.25
CA ALA A 229 10.98 0.86 -11.23
C ALA A 229 12.37 0.81 -11.92
N TYR A 230 13.04 1.96 -12.04
CA TYR A 230 14.41 2.07 -12.56
C TYR A 230 15.43 1.27 -11.73
N THR A 231 15.13 0.96 -10.47
CA THR A 231 16.00 0.11 -9.64
C THR A 231 16.11 -1.31 -10.20
N LEU A 232 15.18 -1.75 -11.06
CA LEU A 232 15.26 -3.04 -11.76
C LEU A 232 16.37 -3.06 -12.82
N THR A 233 16.75 -1.92 -13.40
CA THR A 233 17.82 -1.81 -14.42
C THR A 233 19.14 -1.29 -13.87
N HIS A 234 19.12 -0.44 -12.82
CA HIS A 234 20.31 0.32 -12.38
C HIS A 234 21.04 -0.25 -11.15
N TYR A 235 20.66 -1.43 -10.65
CA TYR A 235 21.31 -1.99 -9.47
C TYR A 235 22.70 -2.57 -9.80
N LYS A 236 23.75 -1.78 -9.54
CA LYS A 236 25.19 -2.11 -9.62
C LYS A 236 25.55 -3.08 -10.77
N ALA A 237 25.97 -2.51 -11.90
CA ALA A 237 26.61 -3.17 -13.04
C ALA A 237 27.90 -3.99 -12.73
N SER A 238 28.15 -4.31 -11.46
CA SER A 238 29.36 -4.96 -10.93
C SER A 238 29.11 -6.32 -10.29
N ALA A 239 27.85 -6.75 -10.12
CA ALA A 239 27.54 -8.07 -9.56
C ALA A 239 26.99 -8.98 -10.66
N SER A 240 27.66 -10.11 -10.88
CA SER A 240 27.41 -11.12 -11.92
C SER A 240 26.07 -11.86 -11.81
N ASN A 241 25.10 -11.35 -11.05
CA ASN A 241 23.78 -11.94 -10.83
C ASN A 241 22.69 -10.86 -10.98
N ASP A 242 22.38 -10.51 -12.23
CA ASP A 242 21.38 -9.51 -12.58
C ASP A 242 19.96 -10.10 -12.58
N PHE A 243 19.40 -10.32 -11.39
CA PHE A 243 18.01 -10.76 -11.25
C PHE A 243 17.00 -9.65 -11.62
N GLY A 244 17.46 -8.41 -11.83
CA GLY A 244 16.58 -7.31 -12.24
C GLY A 244 16.12 -7.43 -13.69
N SER A 245 17.01 -7.83 -14.60
CA SER A 245 16.64 -8.09 -15.99
C SER A 245 15.69 -9.28 -16.14
N GLU A 246 15.83 -10.33 -15.31
CA GLU A 246 14.87 -11.44 -15.24
C GLU A 246 13.46 -10.96 -14.84
N ALA A 247 13.39 -10.04 -13.85
CA ALA A 247 12.11 -9.47 -13.42
C ALA A 247 11.45 -8.68 -14.55
N ILE A 248 12.22 -7.85 -15.27
CA ILE A 248 11.73 -7.07 -16.42
C ILE A 248 11.28 -7.99 -17.54
N ALA A 249 12.07 -9.01 -17.89
CA ALA A 249 11.72 -9.95 -18.95
C ALA A 249 10.42 -10.71 -18.62
N THR A 250 10.26 -11.14 -17.37
CA THR A 250 9.03 -11.79 -16.89
C THR A 250 7.86 -10.83 -16.96
N LEU A 251 8.00 -9.60 -16.44
CA LEU A 251 6.94 -8.59 -16.47
C LEU A 251 6.50 -8.26 -17.90
N LEU A 252 7.45 -8.07 -18.82
CA LEU A 252 7.16 -7.77 -20.24
C LEU A 252 6.39 -8.89 -20.94
N LYS A 253 6.65 -10.15 -20.52
CA LYS A 253 5.93 -11.32 -21.01
C LYS A 253 4.50 -11.33 -20.45
N GLU A 254 4.32 -11.17 -19.14
CA GLU A 254 2.99 -11.13 -18.54
C GLU A 254 2.13 -9.99 -19.11
N MET A 255 2.73 -8.83 -19.40
CA MET A 255 2.06 -7.71 -20.09
C MET A 255 1.63 -8.03 -21.53
N GLU A 256 2.30 -8.98 -22.20
CA GLU A 256 1.93 -9.44 -23.55
C GLU A 256 0.84 -10.51 -23.49
N ASP A 257 1.01 -11.48 -22.61
CA ASP A 257 0.15 -12.65 -22.51
C ASP A 257 -1.23 -12.27 -21.95
N HIS A 258 -1.30 -11.25 -21.09
CA HIS A 258 -2.51 -10.78 -20.40
C HIS A 258 -2.90 -9.33 -20.79
N ARG A 259 -2.75 -8.99 -22.08
CA ARG A 259 -3.10 -7.65 -22.60
C ARG A 259 -4.54 -7.29 -22.25
N GLY A 260 -4.71 -6.16 -21.58
CA GLY A 260 -6.03 -5.62 -21.22
C GLY A 260 -6.64 -6.21 -19.95
N GLU A 261 -6.06 -7.27 -19.38
CA GLU A 261 -6.57 -7.88 -18.14
C GLU A 261 -6.10 -7.14 -16.88
N PHE A 262 -4.98 -6.42 -16.96
CA PHE A 262 -4.46 -5.56 -15.91
C PHE A 262 -3.68 -4.38 -16.52
N ALA A 263 -3.40 -3.36 -15.71
CA ALA A 263 -2.53 -2.24 -16.09
C ALA A 263 -1.28 -2.19 -15.20
N VAL A 264 -0.20 -1.61 -15.74
CA VAL A 264 1.05 -1.39 -14.99
C VAL A 264 1.35 0.09 -14.97
N ILE A 265 1.64 0.62 -13.80
CA ILE A 265 2.15 1.97 -13.61
C ILE A 265 3.57 1.85 -13.06
N ALA A 266 4.57 2.18 -13.89
CA ALA A 266 5.96 2.24 -13.46
C ALA A 266 6.28 3.66 -12.99
N ALA A 267 6.75 3.82 -11.76
CA ALA A 267 7.00 5.13 -11.16
C ALA A 267 8.47 5.33 -10.78
N GLY A 268 8.93 6.57 -10.79
CA GLY A 268 10.27 6.93 -10.33
C GLY A 268 10.66 8.37 -10.66
N TYR A 269 11.94 8.66 -10.51
CA TYR A 269 12.52 9.96 -10.83
C TYR A 269 12.63 10.17 -12.34
N THR A 270 12.48 11.42 -12.79
CA THR A 270 12.31 11.73 -14.20
C THR A 270 13.48 11.29 -15.06
N LYS A 271 14.71 11.49 -14.59
CA LYS A 271 15.91 11.12 -15.35
C LYS A 271 16.06 9.61 -15.44
N GLU A 272 15.97 8.93 -14.31
CA GLU A 272 16.15 7.49 -14.13
C GLU A 272 15.06 6.70 -14.86
N MET A 273 13.82 7.19 -14.85
CA MET A 273 12.74 6.59 -15.63
C MET A 273 12.92 6.77 -17.14
N GLY A 274 13.54 7.88 -17.57
CA GLY A 274 13.95 8.05 -18.97
C GLY A 274 14.93 6.96 -19.41
N GLU A 275 15.93 6.67 -18.57
CA GLU A 275 16.90 5.59 -18.80
C GLU A 275 16.23 4.20 -18.76
N PHE A 276 15.35 3.96 -17.79
CA PHE A 276 14.58 2.71 -17.66
C PHE A 276 13.75 2.40 -18.91
N VAL A 277 12.95 3.35 -19.41
CA VAL A 277 12.09 3.14 -20.59
C VAL A 277 12.92 2.87 -21.84
N LEU A 278 14.12 3.45 -21.94
CA LEU A 278 15.04 3.26 -23.06
C LEU A 278 15.93 2.02 -22.92
N ALA A 279 15.96 1.37 -21.76
CA ALA A 279 16.82 0.21 -21.50
C ALA A 279 16.49 -1.01 -22.37
N ASN A 280 15.22 -1.16 -22.79
CA ASN A 280 14.78 -2.25 -23.64
C ASN A 280 13.66 -1.80 -24.60
N PRO A 281 13.70 -2.14 -25.90
CA PRO A 281 12.63 -1.83 -26.85
C PRO A 281 11.23 -2.27 -26.41
N GLY A 282 11.13 -3.40 -25.68
CA GLY A 282 9.87 -3.89 -25.10
C GLY A 282 9.28 -2.91 -24.09
N LEU A 283 10.10 -2.34 -23.20
CA LEU A 283 9.65 -1.32 -22.25
C LEU A 283 9.15 -0.09 -23.00
N LYS A 284 9.93 0.45 -23.95
CA LYS A 284 9.54 1.60 -24.76
C LYS A 284 8.20 1.40 -25.49
N SER A 285 7.94 0.19 -26.00
CA SER A 285 6.71 -0.13 -26.71
C SER A 285 5.48 -0.14 -25.80
N ARG A 286 5.55 -0.83 -24.65
CA ARG A 286 4.42 -0.93 -23.72
C ARG A 286 4.20 0.34 -22.89
N PHE A 287 5.28 1.03 -22.53
CA PHE A 287 5.27 2.23 -21.70
C PHE A 287 5.39 3.52 -22.53
N SER A 288 4.51 3.67 -23.53
CA SER A 288 4.51 4.82 -24.44
C SER A 288 3.84 6.08 -23.86
N THR A 289 3.09 5.95 -22.76
CA THR A 289 2.40 7.07 -22.11
C THR A 289 3.09 7.47 -20.81
N VAL A 290 3.78 8.61 -20.85
CA VAL A 290 4.43 9.23 -19.69
C VAL A 290 3.54 10.34 -19.10
N ILE A 291 3.42 10.36 -17.77
CA ILE A 291 2.76 11.36 -16.95
C ILE A 291 3.83 11.99 -16.05
N GLU A 292 4.17 13.25 -16.32
CA GLU A 292 5.16 13.99 -15.53
C GLU A 292 4.47 14.74 -14.39
N PHE A 293 4.93 14.48 -13.17
CA PHE A 293 4.49 15.10 -11.93
C PHE A 293 5.47 16.22 -11.57
N PRO A 294 5.08 17.49 -11.79
CA PRO A 294 5.94 18.61 -11.43
C PRO A 294 6.06 18.74 -9.91
N ASP A 295 7.13 19.40 -9.47
CA ASP A 295 7.23 19.86 -8.10
C ASP A 295 6.16 20.91 -7.78
N TYR A 296 5.70 20.92 -6.54
CA TYR A 296 4.72 21.90 -6.09
C TYR A 296 5.36 23.27 -5.90
N SER A 297 4.63 24.32 -6.27
CA SER A 297 4.95 25.68 -5.88
C SER A 297 4.81 25.88 -4.37
N ALA A 298 5.49 26.89 -3.80
CA ALA A 298 5.37 27.22 -2.38
C ALA A 298 3.91 27.47 -1.93
N ALA A 299 3.08 28.05 -2.81
CA ALA A 299 1.66 28.26 -2.54
C ALA A 299 0.86 26.96 -2.48
N GLU A 300 1.17 26.00 -3.36
CA GLU A 300 0.56 24.66 -3.32
C GLU A 300 1.02 23.88 -2.09
N LEU A 301 2.32 23.93 -1.75
CA LEU A 301 2.85 23.32 -0.52
C LEU A 301 2.20 23.90 0.74
N LEU A 302 1.97 25.22 0.80
CA LEU A 302 1.23 25.85 1.89
C LEU A 302 -0.22 25.34 1.95
N THR A 303 -0.86 25.10 0.80
CA THR A 303 -2.20 24.54 0.74
C THR A 303 -2.24 23.13 1.30
N VAL A 304 -1.23 22.31 0.99
CA VAL A 304 -1.06 20.98 1.61
C VAL A 304 -0.85 21.09 3.12
N PHE A 305 -0.01 22.03 3.58
CA PHE A 305 0.23 22.26 5.02
C PHE A 305 -1.07 22.65 5.75
N LYS A 306 -1.88 23.53 5.16
CA LYS A 306 -3.19 23.91 5.70
C LYS A 306 -4.15 22.73 5.77
N ALA A 307 -4.15 21.85 4.77
CA ALA A 307 -4.96 20.63 4.78
C ALA A 307 -4.55 19.69 5.93
N LEU A 308 -3.24 19.56 6.22
CA LEU A 308 -2.76 18.82 7.39
C LEU A 308 -3.22 19.45 8.70
N CYS A 309 -3.13 20.78 8.81
CA CYS A 309 -3.63 21.51 9.98
C CYS A 309 -5.13 21.27 10.20
N ALA A 310 -5.94 21.42 9.15
CA ALA A 310 -7.38 21.20 9.19
C ALA A 310 -7.75 19.75 9.58
N LYS A 311 -7.06 18.76 8.99
CA LYS A 311 -7.27 17.33 9.32
C LYS A 311 -7.00 17.02 10.79
N ASN A 312 -6.04 17.71 11.41
CA ASN A 312 -5.65 17.52 12.80
C ASN A 312 -6.32 18.52 13.77
N ASN A 313 -7.29 19.31 13.29
CA ASN A 313 -7.96 20.36 14.07
C ASN A 313 -7.01 21.39 14.70
N ILE A 314 -5.87 21.67 14.04
CA ILE A 314 -4.91 22.67 14.46
C ILE A 314 -5.14 23.94 13.64
N ARG A 315 -5.29 25.08 14.32
CA ARG A 315 -5.38 26.39 13.68
C ARG A 315 -3.99 26.88 13.29
N LEU A 316 -3.91 27.45 12.09
CA LEU A 316 -2.72 28.13 11.59
C LEU A 316 -3.01 29.64 11.51
N PRO A 317 -2.54 30.45 12.49
CA PRO A 317 -2.70 31.90 12.43
C PRO A 317 -2.00 32.52 11.22
N LYS A 318 -2.55 33.61 10.68
CA LYS A 318 -2.02 34.29 9.48
C LYS A 318 -0.54 34.68 9.58
N GLU A 319 -0.08 35.04 10.77
CA GLU A 319 1.32 35.42 11.01
C GLU A 319 2.26 34.22 10.86
N VAL A 320 1.85 33.05 11.38
CA VAL A 320 2.59 31.78 11.24
C VAL A 320 2.52 31.28 9.80
N GLU A 321 1.35 31.39 9.18
CA GLU A 321 1.15 31.03 7.77
C GLU A 321 2.13 31.76 6.85
N LYS A 322 2.34 33.06 7.07
CA LYS A 322 3.29 33.86 6.28
C LYS A 322 4.71 33.32 6.41
N ILE A 323 5.16 32.99 7.63
CA ILE A 323 6.50 32.42 7.85
C ILE A 323 6.63 31.06 7.17
N VAL A 324 5.61 30.20 7.27
CA VAL A 324 5.60 28.91 6.58
C VAL A 324 5.70 29.12 5.06
N LEU A 325 4.97 30.07 4.49
CA LEU A 325 5.04 30.37 3.06
C LEU A 325 6.42 30.89 2.63
N ASP A 326 6.96 31.87 3.36
CA ASP A 326 8.27 32.46 3.09
C ASP A 326 9.37 31.38 3.17
N HIS A 327 9.27 30.49 4.15
CA HIS A 327 10.16 29.35 4.32
C HIS A 327 10.06 28.34 3.17
N LEU A 328 8.85 27.96 2.78
CA LEU A 328 8.60 27.07 1.63
C LEU A 328 9.10 27.69 0.31
N GLY A 329 9.05 29.01 0.16
CA GLY A 329 9.58 29.71 -1.01
C GLY A 329 11.10 29.87 -1.01
N SER A 330 11.73 29.92 0.16
CA SER A 330 13.19 30.05 0.31
C SER A 330 13.94 28.72 0.26
N THR A 331 13.26 27.62 0.58
CA THR A 331 13.79 26.27 0.46
C THR A 331 13.89 25.96 -1.02
N LYS A 332 15.11 25.96 -1.57
CA LYS A 332 15.35 25.41 -2.90
C LYS A 332 14.87 23.96 -2.87
N THR A 333 13.78 23.70 -3.59
CA THR A 333 13.42 22.34 -4.00
C THR A 333 14.43 21.89 -5.04
N ASP A 334 15.69 21.74 -4.64
CA ASP A 334 16.57 20.81 -5.33
C ASP A 334 15.81 19.48 -5.24
N GLY A 335 15.50 18.84 -6.38
CA GLY A 335 14.44 17.83 -6.57
C GLY A 335 14.36 16.64 -5.60
N ASP A 336 15.25 16.56 -4.61
CA ASP A 336 15.23 15.66 -3.47
C ASP A 336 14.48 16.19 -2.24
N ALA A 337 14.07 17.46 -2.20
CA ALA A 337 13.43 18.10 -1.03
C ALA A 337 11.98 17.62 -0.74
N GLY A 338 11.57 16.44 -1.22
CA GLY A 338 10.44 15.68 -0.68
C GLY A 338 9.02 16.22 -0.89
N ASN A 339 8.79 17.42 -1.46
CA ASN A 339 7.46 18.00 -1.73
C ASN A 339 6.48 17.84 -0.54
N ALA A 340 5.37 17.11 -0.70
CA ALA A 340 4.42 16.85 0.38
C ALA A 340 5.02 16.07 1.56
N ARG A 341 6.06 15.24 1.34
CA ARG A 341 6.82 14.59 2.43
C ARG A 341 7.51 15.64 3.28
N TYR A 342 8.10 16.67 2.67
CA TYR A 342 8.72 17.76 3.40
C TYR A 342 7.72 18.59 4.20
N VAL A 343 6.59 18.93 3.59
CA VAL A 343 5.48 19.61 4.27
C VAL A 343 5.02 18.82 5.50
N ARG A 344 4.96 17.49 5.40
CA ARG A 344 4.65 16.62 6.53
C ARG A 344 5.71 16.68 7.62
N SER A 345 6.99 16.59 7.27
CA SER A 345 8.10 16.72 8.23
C SER A 345 8.12 18.09 8.93
N LEU A 346 7.83 19.17 8.20
CA LEU A 346 7.69 20.50 8.78
C LEU A 346 6.52 20.56 9.77
N PHE A 347 5.36 19.98 9.41
CA PHE A 347 4.20 19.91 10.28
C PHE A 347 4.50 19.10 11.56
N GLU A 348 5.14 17.94 11.43
CA GLU A 348 5.52 17.07 12.56
C GLU A 348 6.49 17.80 13.50
N ASN A 349 7.47 18.52 12.97
CA ASN A 349 8.39 19.35 13.75
C ASN A 349 7.66 20.48 14.49
N MET A 350 6.82 21.24 13.79
CA MET A 350 6.02 22.30 14.43
C MET A 350 5.09 21.74 15.50
N PHE A 351 4.48 20.57 15.26
CA PHE A 351 3.65 19.89 16.24
C PHE A 351 4.45 19.44 17.47
N GLY A 352 5.67 18.94 17.28
CA GLY A 352 6.60 18.64 18.37
C GLY A 352 6.88 19.86 19.25
N ASN A 353 7.15 21.01 18.65
CA ASN A 353 7.37 22.26 19.40
C ASN A 353 6.10 22.74 20.13
N LEU A 354 4.94 22.64 19.49
CA LEU A 354 3.64 22.92 20.11
C LEU A 354 3.43 22.01 21.33
N ALA A 355 3.75 20.72 21.24
CA ALA A 355 3.61 19.77 22.34
C ALA A 355 4.58 20.09 23.50
N LEU A 356 5.83 20.46 23.19
CA LEU A 356 6.80 20.90 24.21
C LEU A 356 6.30 22.16 24.92
N ARG A 357 5.82 23.16 24.19
CA ARG A 357 5.23 24.36 24.78
C ARG A 357 4.02 24.03 25.65
N ALA A 358 3.11 23.19 25.16
CA ALA A 358 1.89 22.85 25.86
C ALA A 358 2.15 22.11 27.19
N THR A 359 3.26 21.36 27.27
CA THR A 359 3.64 20.57 28.46
C THR A 359 4.60 21.27 29.43
N SER A 360 5.32 22.31 28.99
CA SER A 360 6.33 23.03 29.80
C SER A 360 5.78 23.74 31.05
N GLY A 361 4.47 23.93 31.18
CA GLY A 361 3.84 24.64 32.31
C GLY A 361 3.57 23.81 33.57
N GLY A 362 3.86 22.51 33.60
CA GLY A 362 3.70 21.63 34.78
C GLY A 362 2.26 21.45 35.32
N GLY A 363 1.28 22.17 34.77
CA GLY A 363 -0.15 22.11 35.11
C GLY A 363 -0.99 21.35 34.08
N LYS A 364 -2.32 21.37 34.25
CA LYS A 364 -3.25 20.81 33.26
C LYS A 364 -3.07 21.51 31.92
N ILE A 365 -2.91 20.73 30.85
CA ILE A 365 -2.82 21.24 29.48
C ILE A 365 -4.15 21.91 29.13
N GLY A 366 -4.14 23.22 28.91
CA GLY A 366 -5.32 23.96 28.45
C GLY A 366 -5.63 23.64 27.00
N THR A 367 -6.89 23.47 26.65
CA THR A 367 -7.34 23.11 25.28
C THR A 367 -6.83 24.09 24.22
N SER A 368 -6.78 25.40 24.54
CA SER A 368 -6.26 26.42 23.64
C SER A 368 -4.75 26.30 23.35
N ALA A 369 -3.98 25.59 24.18
CA ALA A 369 -2.53 25.44 24.00
C ALA A 369 -2.16 24.38 22.95
N ILE A 370 -3.10 23.48 22.62
CA ILE A 370 -2.90 22.38 21.66
C ILE A 370 -3.61 22.60 20.32
N GLU A 371 -4.55 23.55 20.26
CA GLU A 371 -5.41 23.79 19.09
C GLU A 371 -4.84 24.81 18.10
N SER A 372 -3.70 25.46 18.38
CA SER A 372 -3.15 26.51 17.50
C SER A 372 -1.63 26.56 17.52
N PHE A 373 -1.02 26.68 16.35
CA PHE A 373 0.39 27.05 16.24
C PHE A 373 0.61 28.51 16.64
N LYS A 374 1.83 28.82 17.10
CA LYS A 374 2.38 30.16 17.25
C LYS A 374 3.75 30.24 16.59
N LEU A 375 4.30 31.45 16.52
CA LEU A 375 5.60 31.74 15.90
C LEU A 375 6.75 30.91 16.51
N GLU A 376 6.74 30.73 17.83
CA GLU A 376 7.74 29.94 18.57
C GLU A 376 7.69 28.43 18.28
N ASP A 377 6.62 27.93 17.64
CA ASP A 377 6.56 26.52 17.22
C ASP A 377 7.31 26.28 15.92
N PHE A 378 7.67 27.33 15.18
CA PHE A 378 8.39 27.20 13.93
C PHE A 378 9.84 26.72 14.21
N PRO A 379 10.31 25.63 13.58
CA PRO A 379 11.63 25.08 13.88
C PRO A 379 12.77 26.01 13.45
N ASP A 380 13.86 26.02 14.23
CA ASP A 380 15.09 26.74 13.87
C ASP A 380 15.72 26.16 12.59
N GLU A 381 16.34 27.02 11.77
CA GLU A 381 16.95 26.64 10.47
C GLU A 381 17.93 25.44 10.54
N LYS A 382 18.58 25.23 11.70
CA LYS A 382 19.53 24.11 11.91
C LYS A 382 18.85 22.76 12.08
N THR A 383 17.68 22.71 12.73
CA THR A 383 16.91 21.48 12.95
C THR A 383 16.33 20.97 11.63
N ILE A 384 15.86 21.90 10.79
CA ILE A 384 15.27 21.61 9.48
C ILE A 384 16.28 20.94 8.53
N LYS A 385 17.53 21.40 8.48
CA LYS A 385 18.55 20.85 7.54
C LYS A 385 19.10 19.47 7.94
N ASN A 386 19.18 19.19 9.24
CA ASN A 386 19.74 17.92 9.72
C ASN A 386 18.79 16.72 9.50
N GLU A 387 17.47 16.93 9.55
CA GLU A 387 16.49 15.83 9.38
C GLU A 387 16.13 15.54 7.92
N ILE A 388 16.29 16.51 7.00
CA ILE A 388 16.16 16.25 5.55
C ILE A 388 17.25 15.28 5.06
N SER A 389 18.41 15.26 5.72
CA SER A 389 19.57 14.44 5.33
C SER A 389 19.56 13.03 5.93
N GLN A 390 18.64 12.74 6.86
CA GLN A 390 18.53 11.45 7.54
C GLN A 390 17.06 11.02 7.53
N PRO A 391 16.62 10.15 6.58
CA PRO A 391 15.35 9.47 6.79
C PRO A 391 15.47 8.70 8.10
N PHE A 392 14.60 8.97 9.07
CA PHE A 392 14.62 8.37 10.40
C PHE A 392 14.85 6.85 10.31
N GLY A 393 16.11 6.43 10.48
CA GLY A 393 16.46 5.09 10.90
C GLY A 393 16.03 4.99 12.35
N PHE A 394 15.19 4.01 12.66
CA PHE A 394 14.90 3.62 14.04
C PHE A 394 16.22 3.52 14.82
N VAL A 395 16.43 4.43 15.78
CA VAL A 395 17.46 4.23 16.79
C VAL A 395 16.92 3.15 17.73
N PRO A 396 17.55 1.96 17.80
CA PRO A 396 17.16 0.99 18.80
C PRO A 396 17.52 1.57 20.17
N ILE A 397 16.52 1.74 21.02
CA ILE A 397 16.72 2.05 22.44
C ILE A 397 17.34 0.78 23.07
N PRO A 398 18.40 0.91 23.90
CA PRO A 398 19.15 -0.21 24.47
C PRO A 398 18.32 -1.15 25.35
#